data_AF-A0A1Q3CX33-F1
#
_entry.id   AF-A0A1Q3CX33-F1
#
_cell.length_a   1.000
_cell.length_b   1.000
_cell.length_c   1.000
_cell.angle_alpha   90.00
_cell.angle_beta   90.00
_cell.angle_gamma   90.00
#
_symmetry.space_group_name_H-M   'P 1'
#
loop_
_entity.id
_entity.type
_entity.pdbx_description
1 polymer ?
#
loop_
_entity_poly.entity_id
_entity_poly.type
_entity_poly.pdbx_seq_one_letter_code
_entity_poly.pdbx_strand_id
1 'polypeptide(L)'
;MSQPYLIILNANLLQNIFMAPLNNLLTIILVGILAGAVPKNVRAQCGCAATECCSQWGYCGNGNDYCGTGCQGGPCYSTNSGVSVADVVTDAFFNGIKNQAPSGCAGANFYTRQVFLNALNSYSDFGKLSTADDSKREIAAFFAHVTHETGFFCHIEENDRSNNYCTPGDTEYPCVPGKFYYGRGPIQLTGNRNYGAAGRSINFDGLNNPEIVARDNLVSFKTALWFWMVNVRPVVNQGFGATIQRINGALECGVSDIVTPAFFNGIHDQADNTCEGKSFYSRGVFLGAVDSYPLFGRIGSDDDSKREIAAFFAHVTHETGHFCYINEINGASKDYCDETNTQYPCNPNEGYYGRGPLQLSWNFNYGPAGNSIGFDGLNAPDTVATDPVISFKTALWYWMRFVQPVMDQGFGATIRAINGALECDGGNDSTVNARVEYYTEYCNQLGVDPGDNLTC
;
A
#
# COMPACT_ATOMS: atom_id res chain seq x y z
N MET A 1 16.56 -24.07 24.41
CA MET A 1 16.52 -23.05 25.47
C MET A 1 17.45 -21.93 25.06
N SER A 2 17.01 -21.10 24.12
CA SER A 2 17.73 -19.93 23.61
C SER A 2 17.30 -18.72 24.45
N GLN A 3 18.28 -17.95 24.92
CA GLN A 3 18.07 -16.71 25.66
C GLN A 3 17.57 -15.61 24.70
N PRO A 4 16.71 -14.66 25.11
CA PRO A 4 16.40 -13.50 24.29
C PRO A 4 17.65 -12.64 24.19
N TYR A 5 18.07 -12.38 22.95
CA TYR A 5 19.28 -11.64 22.65
C TYR A 5 18.99 -10.13 22.60
N LEU A 6 19.83 -9.42 23.35
CA LEU A 6 20.18 -8.00 23.34
C LEU A 6 19.71 -7.17 22.12
N ILE A 7 18.84 -6.18 22.35
CA ILE A 7 18.41 -5.19 21.35
C ILE A 7 18.95 -3.83 21.77
N ILE A 8 19.92 -3.30 21.02
CA ILE A 8 20.35 -1.91 21.16
C ILE A 8 19.84 -1.18 19.92
N LEU A 9 18.67 -0.54 20.03
CA LEU A 9 18.17 0.37 18.99
C LEU A 9 19.08 1.60 18.91
N ASN A 10 20.13 1.52 18.09
CA ASN A 10 21.12 2.58 17.94
C ASN A 10 20.67 3.57 16.86
N ALA A 11 19.88 4.57 17.25
CA ALA A 11 19.50 5.67 16.35
C ALA A 11 20.60 6.74 16.33
N ASN A 12 21.74 6.45 15.66
CA ASN A 12 22.76 7.46 15.38
C ASN A 12 23.34 7.29 13.98
N LEU A 13 22.57 7.73 12.98
CA LEU A 13 23.07 8.17 11.68
C LEU A 13 22.01 9.04 11.04
N LEU A 14 22.07 10.35 11.29
CA LEU A 14 21.60 11.43 10.41
C LEU A 14 21.83 12.79 11.11
N GLN A 15 23.08 13.21 11.16
CA GLN A 15 23.41 14.64 11.25
C GLN A 15 24.51 14.94 10.23
N ASN A 16 24.32 16.07 9.53
CA ASN A 16 25.15 16.66 8.48
C ASN A 16 24.83 16.18 7.06
N ILE A 17 23.82 16.79 6.41
CA ILE A 17 23.99 17.62 5.19
C ILE A 17 22.85 18.66 5.16
N PHE A 18 23.16 19.89 4.74
CA PHE A 18 22.29 21.03 4.38
C PHE A 18 22.11 22.19 5.36
N MET A 19 23.15 23.04 5.47
CA MET A 19 23.11 24.52 5.38
C MET A 19 24.53 24.95 4.99
N ALA A 20 24.90 25.82 4.02
CA ALA A 20 24.31 26.90 3.20
C ALA A 20 25.34 27.21 2.05
N PRO A 21 25.35 28.36 1.34
CA PRO A 21 24.34 29.00 0.49
C PRO A 21 24.78 29.15 -0.99
N LEU A 22 23.82 29.57 -1.83
CA LEU A 22 23.97 29.95 -3.25
C LEU A 22 24.79 31.24 -3.43
N ASN A 23 25.73 31.30 -4.40
CA ASN A 23 26.05 32.54 -5.13
C ASN A 23 26.82 32.35 -6.45
N ASN A 24 26.48 33.22 -7.41
CA ASN A 24 26.84 33.29 -8.84
C ASN A 24 28.33 33.46 -9.18
N LEU A 25 28.79 32.96 -10.35
CA LEU A 25 29.24 33.79 -11.50
C LEU A 25 29.63 32.98 -12.76
N LEU A 26 29.34 33.57 -13.94
CA LEU A 26 29.71 33.16 -15.31
C LEU A 26 31.18 33.46 -15.68
N THR A 27 31.83 32.63 -16.53
CA THR A 27 32.56 32.95 -17.81
C THR A 27 33.34 31.71 -18.32
N ILE A 28 33.00 31.07 -19.45
CA ILE A 28 33.37 31.28 -20.89
C ILE A 28 34.81 30.82 -21.32
N ILE A 29 34.86 29.62 -21.95
CA ILE A 29 35.52 29.14 -23.21
C ILE A 29 37.04 29.32 -23.47
N LEU A 30 37.80 28.20 -23.68
CA LEU A 30 38.35 27.68 -24.98
C LEU A 30 39.30 26.47 -24.76
N VAL A 31 38.89 25.24 -25.13
CA VAL A 31 39.25 24.44 -26.32
C VAL A 31 40.72 23.98 -26.43
N GLY A 32 40.90 22.66 -26.31
CA GLY A 32 42.01 21.88 -26.87
C GLY A 32 41.51 20.47 -27.20
N ILE A 33 41.04 20.27 -28.45
CA ILE A 33 40.62 18.97 -29.01
C ILE A 33 41.82 18.33 -29.73
N LEU A 34 42.04 17.03 -29.50
CA LEU A 34 42.42 15.94 -30.43
C LEU A 34 43.14 14.83 -29.62
N ALA A 35 42.79 13.55 -29.64
CA ALA A 35 41.86 12.80 -30.47
C ALA A 35 41.53 11.45 -29.80
N GLY A 36 40.33 10.91 -30.07
CA GLY A 36 40.22 9.45 -30.25
C GLY A 36 39.44 8.61 -29.24
N ALA A 37 38.24 9.03 -28.79
CA ALA A 37 37.17 8.08 -28.45
C ALA A 37 35.82 8.81 -28.49
N VAL A 38 35.19 8.80 -29.67
CA VAL A 38 33.82 9.31 -29.84
C VAL A 38 32.87 8.31 -29.14
N PRO A 39 31.98 8.74 -28.23
CA PRO A 39 30.81 7.95 -27.90
C PRO A 39 30.02 7.84 -29.19
N LYS A 40 29.90 6.62 -29.73
CA LYS A 40 29.00 6.38 -30.85
C LYS A 40 27.63 6.92 -30.43
N ASN A 41 27.15 7.92 -31.16
CA ASN A 41 25.74 8.26 -31.20
C ASN A 41 24.99 6.96 -31.51
N VAL A 42 24.41 6.32 -30.48
CA VAL A 42 23.42 5.27 -30.71
C VAL A 42 22.19 6.01 -31.21
N ARG A 43 22.11 6.22 -32.53
CA ARG A 43 20.84 6.57 -33.13
C ARG A 43 19.97 5.34 -32.93
N ALA A 44 18.95 5.44 -32.11
CA ALA A 44 17.85 4.50 -32.16
C ALA A 44 17.28 4.59 -33.59
N GLN A 45 17.49 3.53 -34.38
CA GLN A 45 17.05 3.45 -35.77
C GLN A 45 16.33 2.12 -35.92
N CYS A 46 15.03 2.18 -36.19
CA CYS A 46 14.23 1.00 -36.47
C CYS A 46 14.82 0.25 -37.69
N GLY A 47 15.36 -0.94 -37.44
CA GLY A 47 15.96 -1.87 -38.39
C GLY A 47 15.87 -3.30 -37.86
N CYS A 48 14.77 -3.61 -37.17
CA CYS A 48 14.58 -4.84 -36.42
C CYS A 48 14.43 -6.05 -37.33
N ALA A 49 14.72 -7.24 -36.79
CA ALA A 49 14.42 -8.50 -37.48
C ALA A 49 12.91 -8.61 -37.76
N ALA A 50 12.52 -9.37 -38.79
CA ALA A 50 11.11 -9.47 -39.20
C ALA A 50 10.16 -9.98 -38.10
N THR A 51 10.71 -10.64 -37.08
CA THR A 51 9.97 -11.17 -35.92
C THR A 51 9.97 -10.25 -34.71
N GLU A 52 10.65 -9.11 -34.75
CA GLU A 52 10.85 -8.20 -33.61
C GLU A 52 10.20 -6.84 -33.84
N CYS A 53 9.72 -6.23 -32.76
CA CYS A 53 9.08 -4.92 -32.76
C CYS A 53 10.08 -3.81 -32.47
N CYS A 54 9.86 -2.63 -33.05
CA CYS A 54 10.58 -1.40 -32.74
C CYS A 54 9.77 -0.59 -31.73
N SER A 55 10.29 -0.42 -30.51
CA SER A 55 9.63 0.34 -29.46
C SER A 55 9.50 1.83 -29.80
N GLN A 56 8.71 2.57 -29.01
CA GLN A 56 8.61 4.04 -29.13
C GLN A 56 9.93 4.79 -28.92
N TRP A 57 10.91 4.12 -28.32
CA TRP A 57 12.26 4.63 -28.07
C TRP A 57 13.27 4.15 -29.12
N GLY A 58 12.79 3.43 -30.15
CA GLY A 58 13.58 2.95 -31.29
C GLY A 58 14.45 1.72 -30.99
N TYR A 59 14.07 0.90 -30.01
CA TYR A 59 14.77 -0.35 -29.67
C TYR A 59 14.03 -1.58 -30.21
N CYS A 60 14.77 -2.58 -30.65
CA CYS A 60 14.22 -3.85 -31.15
C CYS A 60 14.04 -4.86 -30.02
N GLY A 61 12.91 -5.55 -29.99
CA GLY A 61 12.66 -6.64 -29.04
C GLY A 61 11.26 -7.23 -29.15
N ASN A 62 10.94 -8.12 -28.22
CA ASN A 62 9.65 -8.81 -28.15
C ASN A 62 8.95 -8.49 -26.82
N GLY A 63 7.64 -8.69 -26.76
CA GLY A 63 6.84 -8.38 -25.57
C GLY A 63 6.38 -6.94 -25.53
N ASN A 64 5.62 -6.58 -24.49
CA ASN A 64 4.84 -5.34 -24.48
C ASN A 64 5.68 -4.06 -24.48
N ASP A 65 6.90 -4.08 -23.91
CA ASP A 65 7.79 -2.92 -23.88
C ASP A 65 8.30 -2.50 -25.27
N TYR A 66 8.27 -3.44 -26.23
CA TYR A 66 8.74 -3.24 -27.60
C TYR A 66 7.59 -3.24 -28.60
N CYS A 67 6.67 -4.18 -28.45
CA CYS A 67 5.54 -4.39 -29.35
C CYS A 67 4.27 -3.64 -28.97
N GLY A 68 4.18 -3.10 -27.74
CA GLY A 68 2.99 -2.43 -27.23
C GLY A 68 2.88 -0.97 -27.64
N THR A 69 2.45 -0.13 -26.68
CA THR A 69 2.15 1.28 -26.92
C THR A 69 3.34 2.04 -27.54
N GLY A 70 3.07 2.71 -28.66
CA GLY A 70 4.05 3.53 -29.37
C GLY A 70 5.06 2.72 -30.22
N CYS A 71 4.83 1.42 -30.43
CA CYS A 71 5.61 0.63 -31.37
C CYS A 71 5.64 1.28 -32.77
N GLN A 72 6.83 1.47 -33.30
CA GLN A 72 7.13 2.23 -34.52
C GLN A 72 7.32 1.34 -35.77
N GLY A 73 7.45 0.02 -35.59
CA GLY A 73 7.64 -0.93 -36.70
C GLY A 73 7.78 -2.39 -36.25
N GLY A 74 7.67 -3.36 -37.16
CA GLY A 74 7.62 -4.79 -36.83
C GLY A 74 6.20 -5.29 -36.54
N PRO A 75 6.01 -6.46 -35.90
CA PRO A 75 4.71 -7.02 -35.54
C PRO A 75 4.13 -6.30 -34.30
N CYS A 76 4.03 -4.97 -34.36
CA CYS A 76 3.44 -4.16 -33.31
C CYS A 76 2.06 -4.70 -32.94
N TYR A 77 1.79 -4.81 -31.65
CA TYR A 77 0.44 -5.06 -31.15
C TYR A 77 -0.42 -3.92 -31.64
N SER A 78 -1.38 -4.25 -32.51
CA SER A 78 -2.29 -3.25 -33.05
C SER A 78 -2.95 -2.56 -31.86
N THR A 79 -2.92 -1.22 -31.84
CA THR A 79 -3.60 -0.37 -30.85
C THR A 79 -5.14 -0.51 -30.88
N ASN A 80 -5.64 -1.54 -31.54
CA ASN A 80 -7.03 -1.90 -31.65
C ASN A 80 -7.07 -3.42 -31.74
N SER A 81 -7.30 -4.09 -30.61
CA SER A 81 -7.45 -5.56 -30.51
C SER A 81 -8.59 -6.14 -31.36
N GLY A 82 -9.28 -5.31 -32.16
CA GLY A 82 -10.50 -5.64 -32.88
C GLY A 82 -11.71 -5.83 -31.97
N VAL A 83 -11.56 -5.66 -30.66
CA VAL A 83 -12.63 -5.87 -29.69
C VAL A 83 -13.57 -4.67 -29.68
N SER A 84 -14.83 -4.93 -30.02
CA SER A 84 -15.94 -4.02 -29.77
C SER A 84 -16.49 -4.28 -28.37
N VAL A 85 -16.40 -3.29 -27.49
CA VAL A 85 -17.03 -3.37 -26.15
C VAL A 85 -18.53 -3.63 -26.27
N ALA A 86 -19.19 -3.07 -27.29
CA ALA A 86 -20.61 -3.30 -27.53
C ALA A 86 -20.93 -4.77 -27.89
N ASP A 87 -20.01 -5.46 -28.57
CA ASP A 87 -20.17 -6.86 -28.97
C ASP A 87 -19.82 -7.82 -27.82
N VAL A 88 -18.92 -7.42 -26.93
CA VAL A 88 -18.59 -8.18 -25.70
C VAL A 88 -19.70 -8.02 -24.66
N VAL A 89 -20.08 -6.77 -24.37
CA VAL A 89 -21.14 -6.43 -23.42
C VAL A 89 -22.47 -6.50 -24.16
N THR A 90 -22.93 -7.72 -24.45
CA THR A 90 -24.24 -7.95 -25.09
C THR A 90 -25.40 -7.64 -24.12
N ASP A 91 -26.62 -7.53 -24.64
CA ASP A 91 -27.81 -7.45 -23.80
C ASP A 91 -27.95 -8.69 -22.89
N ALA A 92 -27.56 -9.87 -23.38
CA ALA A 92 -27.59 -11.10 -22.58
C ALA A 92 -26.59 -11.04 -21.42
N PHE A 93 -25.37 -10.55 -21.66
CA PHE A 93 -24.35 -10.38 -20.61
C PHE A 93 -24.82 -9.36 -19.55
N PHE A 94 -25.23 -8.16 -19.99
CA PHE A 94 -25.62 -7.10 -19.07
C PHE A 94 -26.86 -7.48 -18.25
N ASN A 95 -27.88 -8.04 -18.91
CA ASN A 95 -29.08 -8.50 -18.22
C ASN A 95 -28.80 -9.74 -17.36
N GLY A 96 -27.81 -10.56 -17.70
CA GLY A 96 -27.36 -11.69 -16.88
C GLY A 96 -26.83 -11.26 -15.51
N ILE A 97 -26.14 -10.11 -15.43
CA ILE A 97 -25.74 -9.50 -14.16
C ILE A 97 -26.99 -8.99 -13.43
N LYS A 98 -27.75 -8.11 -14.09
CA LYS A 98 -28.91 -7.43 -13.48
C LYS A 98 -29.98 -8.40 -12.96
N ASN A 99 -30.21 -9.52 -13.63
CA ASN A 99 -31.24 -10.50 -13.25
C ASN A 99 -30.88 -11.31 -11.99
N GLN A 100 -29.66 -11.17 -11.47
CA GLN A 100 -29.26 -11.73 -10.17
C GLN A 100 -29.67 -10.82 -8.99
N ALA A 101 -30.01 -9.56 -9.26
CA ALA A 101 -30.48 -8.63 -8.24
C ALA A 101 -31.88 -9.02 -7.71
N PRO A 102 -32.19 -8.75 -6.43
CA PRO A 102 -33.54 -8.87 -5.90
C PRO A 102 -34.58 -8.07 -6.70
N SER A 103 -35.85 -8.51 -6.64
CA SER A 103 -36.94 -7.74 -7.24
C SER A 103 -37.15 -6.41 -6.50
N GLY A 104 -37.52 -5.36 -7.24
CA GLY A 104 -37.80 -4.03 -6.66
C GLY A 104 -36.56 -3.14 -6.42
N CYS A 105 -35.38 -3.55 -6.87
CA CYS A 105 -34.17 -2.75 -6.78
C CYS A 105 -34.28 -1.38 -7.48
N ALA A 106 -33.80 -0.33 -6.81
CA ALA A 106 -33.81 1.03 -7.32
C ALA A 106 -33.02 1.17 -8.63
N GLY A 107 -31.89 0.46 -8.75
CA GLY A 107 -31.02 0.49 -9.92
C GLY A 107 -31.58 -0.22 -11.15
N ALA A 108 -32.66 -1.02 -11.03
CA ALA A 108 -33.16 -1.87 -12.10
C ALA A 108 -33.52 -1.08 -13.37
N ASN A 109 -34.19 0.08 -13.26
CA ASN A 109 -34.52 0.92 -14.42
C ASN A 109 -33.49 2.03 -14.66
N PHE A 110 -32.59 2.24 -13.71
CA PHE A 110 -31.59 3.29 -13.77
C PHE A 110 -30.38 2.85 -14.62
N TYR A 111 -29.87 1.65 -14.36
CA TYR A 111 -28.73 1.08 -15.09
C TYR A 111 -29.21 0.26 -16.29
N THR A 112 -28.85 0.73 -17.49
CA THR A 112 -29.14 0.03 -18.74
C THR A 112 -27.88 -0.07 -19.59
N ARG A 113 -27.79 -1.15 -20.39
CA ARG A 113 -26.72 -1.32 -21.37
C ARG A 113 -26.61 -0.11 -22.31
N GLN A 114 -27.75 0.42 -22.77
CA GLN A 114 -27.74 1.57 -23.67
C GLN A 114 -27.08 2.80 -23.04
N VAL A 115 -27.37 3.09 -21.77
CA VAL A 115 -26.75 4.23 -21.07
C VAL A 115 -25.25 3.99 -20.85
N PHE A 116 -24.85 2.76 -20.50
CA PHE A 116 -23.43 2.39 -20.44
C PHE A 116 -22.71 2.64 -21.77
N LEU A 117 -23.29 2.19 -22.90
CA LEU A 117 -22.72 2.43 -24.23
C LEU A 117 -22.70 3.91 -24.61
N ASN A 118 -23.71 4.68 -24.20
CA ASN A 118 -23.72 6.13 -24.40
C ASN A 118 -22.60 6.82 -23.60
N ALA A 119 -22.31 6.36 -22.37
CA ALA A 119 -21.21 6.87 -21.56
C ALA A 119 -19.85 6.50 -22.17
N LEU A 120 -19.72 5.30 -22.72
CA LEU A 120 -18.50 4.78 -23.35
C LEU A 120 -18.03 5.66 -24.53
N ASN A 121 -18.93 6.38 -25.20
CA ASN A 121 -18.55 7.33 -26.26
C ASN A 121 -17.56 8.41 -25.79
N SER A 122 -17.48 8.69 -24.47
CA SER A 122 -16.50 9.60 -23.88
C SER A 122 -15.17 8.93 -23.49
N TYR A 123 -15.06 7.60 -23.59
CA TYR A 123 -13.91 6.81 -23.14
C TYR A 123 -13.52 5.78 -24.20
N SER A 124 -13.10 6.27 -25.37
CA SER A 124 -12.81 5.44 -26.54
C SER A 124 -11.76 4.36 -26.31
N ASP A 125 -10.92 4.50 -25.31
CA ASP A 125 -9.80 3.60 -25.04
C ASP A 125 -10.14 2.46 -24.08
N PHE A 126 -11.29 2.55 -23.38
CA PHE A 126 -11.72 1.49 -22.47
C PHE A 126 -11.95 0.18 -23.23
N GLY A 127 -11.43 -0.94 -22.71
CA GLY A 127 -11.55 -2.25 -23.34
C GLY A 127 -10.77 -2.38 -24.65
N LYS A 128 -9.79 -1.50 -24.90
CA LYS A 128 -8.92 -1.52 -26.08
C LYS A 128 -7.45 -1.61 -25.65
N LEU A 129 -7.08 -2.78 -25.16
CA LEU A 129 -5.69 -3.14 -24.84
C LEU A 129 -5.03 -3.80 -26.06
N SER A 130 -3.75 -4.17 -25.91
CA SER A 130 -2.91 -4.71 -26.98
C SER A 130 -3.40 -6.06 -27.51
N THR A 131 -4.08 -6.86 -26.70
CA THR A 131 -4.64 -8.16 -27.11
C THR A 131 -6.15 -8.22 -26.90
N ALA A 132 -6.83 -9.07 -27.67
CA ALA A 132 -8.26 -9.28 -27.54
C ALA A 132 -8.64 -9.87 -26.16
N ASP A 133 -7.78 -10.71 -25.60
CA ASP A 133 -8.00 -11.31 -24.29
C ASP A 133 -7.81 -10.29 -23.17
N ASP A 134 -6.81 -9.41 -23.26
CA ASP A 134 -6.62 -8.35 -22.26
C ASP A 134 -7.75 -7.33 -22.32
N SER A 135 -8.19 -6.96 -23.52
CA SER A 135 -9.40 -6.15 -23.72
C SER A 135 -10.63 -6.77 -23.05
N LYS A 136 -10.87 -8.07 -23.25
CA LYS A 136 -12.00 -8.78 -22.62
C LYS A 136 -11.82 -8.89 -21.10
N ARG A 137 -10.59 -9.09 -20.61
CA ARG A 137 -10.26 -9.11 -19.18
C ARG A 137 -10.51 -7.76 -18.51
N GLU A 138 -10.14 -6.64 -19.15
CA GLU A 138 -10.44 -5.30 -18.64
C GLU A 138 -11.95 -5.08 -18.52
N ILE A 139 -12.71 -5.43 -19.57
CA ILE A 139 -14.18 -5.32 -19.56
C ILE A 139 -14.77 -6.20 -18.45
N ALA A 140 -14.32 -7.45 -18.33
CA ALA A 140 -14.77 -8.36 -17.29
C ALA A 140 -14.45 -7.85 -15.88
N ALA A 141 -13.24 -7.32 -15.67
CA ALA A 141 -12.82 -6.77 -14.39
C ALA A 141 -13.67 -5.56 -13.99
N PHE A 142 -13.90 -4.62 -14.91
CA PHE A 142 -14.78 -3.48 -14.68
C PHE A 142 -16.19 -3.92 -14.25
N PHE A 143 -16.80 -4.85 -14.98
CA PHE A 143 -18.14 -5.34 -14.65
C PHE A 143 -18.18 -6.19 -13.38
N ALA A 144 -17.10 -6.89 -13.02
CA ALA A 144 -17.01 -7.61 -11.75
C ALA A 144 -17.07 -6.63 -10.57
N HIS A 145 -16.28 -5.55 -10.62
CA HIS A 145 -16.32 -4.47 -9.62
C HIS A 145 -17.69 -3.82 -9.56
N VAL A 146 -18.22 -3.39 -10.70
CA VAL A 146 -19.55 -2.77 -10.76
C VAL A 146 -20.62 -3.69 -10.18
N THR A 147 -20.55 -5.00 -10.46
CA THR A 147 -21.49 -5.98 -9.92
C THR A 147 -21.39 -6.07 -8.39
N HIS A 148 -20.17 -6.09 -7.84
CA HIS A 148 -19.93 -6.12 -6.40
C HIS A 148 -20.46 -4.85 -5.72
N GLU A 149 -19.98 -3.70 -6.17
CA GLU A 149 -20.27 -2.37 -5.60
C GLU A 149 -21.76 -2.04 -5.55
N THR A 150 -22.51 -2.48 -6.57
CA THR A 150 -23.93 -2.16 -6.69
C THR A 150 -24.85 -3.29 -6.24
N GLY A 151 -24.31 -4.45 -5.84
CA GLY A 151 -25.11 -5.65 -5.63
C GLY A 151 -25.91 -6.02 -6.87
N PHE A 152 -25.23 -6.31 -7.98
CA PHE A 152 -25.83 -6.68 -9.27
C PHE A 152 -26.69 -5.57 -9.92
N PHE A 153 -26.22 -4.33 -9.89
CA PHE A 153 -26.96 -3.13 -10.32
C PHE A 153 -28.21 -2.82 -9.47
N CYS A 154 -28.27 -3.29 -8.22
CA CYS A 154 -29.40 -3.00 -7.34
C CYS A 154 -29.33 -1.59 -6.74
N HIS A 155 -28.15 -1.21 -6.26
CA HIS A 155 -27.90 0.02 -5.50
C HIS A 155 -27.37 1.15 -6.39
N ILE A 156 -27.98 2.32 -6.26
CA ILE A 156 -27.51 3.57 -6.90
C ILE A 156 -26.61 4.37 -5.96
N GLU A 157 -26.89 4.28 -4.67
CA GLU A 157 -26.16 4.94 -3.59
C GLU A 157 -25.88 3.92 -2.49
N GLU A 158 -24.85 4.14 -1.70
CA GLU A 158 -24.54 3.30 -0.55
C GLU A 158 -25.68 3.29 0.48
N ASN A 159 -25.70 2.24 1.32
CA ASN A 159 -26.76 2.04 2.32
C ASN A 159 -26.61 2.98 3.52
N ASP A 160 -25.37 3.18 4.01
CA ASP A 160 -25.10 4.11 5.11
C ASP A 160 -24.76 5.50 4.57
N ARG A 161 -25.66 6.45 4.79
CA ARG A 161 -25.54 7.84 4.31
C ARG A 161 -25.34 8.82 5.45
N SER A 162 -24.98 8.31 6.63
CA SER A 162 -24.81 9.12 7.84
C SER A 162 -23.51 9.92 7.81
N ASN A 163 -22.47 9.40 7.15
CA ASN A 163 -21.20 10.09 6.97
C ASN A 163 -21.25 11.03 5.75
N ASN A 164 -20.74 12.25 5.91
CA ASN A 164 -20.67 13.21 4.81
C ASN A 164 -19.49 12.97 3.87
N TYR A 165 -18.54 12.09 4.24
CA TYR A 165 -17.33 11.76 3.49
C TYR A 165 -16.61 12.99 2.97
N CYS A 166 -16.56 14.05 3.78
CA CYS A 166 -15.82 15.24 3.43
C CYS A 166 -14.52 15.35 4.24
N THR A 167 -13.40 15.59 3.57
CA THR A 167 -12.12 15.89 4.21
C THR A 167 -12.05 17.39 4.50
N PRO A 168 -12.15 17.84 5.77
CA PRO A 168 -12.07 19.25 6.12
C PRO A 168 -10.69 19.82 5.77
N GLY A 169 -10.64 21.09 5.35
CA GLY A 169 -9.39 21.77 5.03
C GLY A 169 -8.84 21.49 3.62
N ASP A 170 -9.55 20.73 2.78
CA ASP A 170 -9.20 20.61 1.37
C ASP A 170 -9.40 21.94 0.63
N THR A 171 -8.31 22.52 0.14
CA THR A 171 -8.33 23.81 -0.56
C THR A 171 -8.66 23.67 -2.04
N GLU A 172 -8.46 22.49 -2.64
CA GLU A 172 -8.72 22.25 -4.06
C GLU A 172 -10.16 21.83 -4.31
N TYR A 173 -10.70 20.99 -3.43
CA TYR A 173 -12.05 20.43 -3.49
C TYR A 173 -12.78 20.69 -2.17
N PRO A 174 -13.10 21.94 -1.83
CA PRO A 174 -13.61 22.29 -0.51
C PRO A 174 -14.98 21.64 -0.21
N CYS A 175 -15.19 21.33 1.07
CA CYS A 175 -16.47 20.87 1.58
C CYS A 175 -17.56 21.94 1.39
N VAL A 176 -18.66 21.59 0.73
CA VAL A 176 -19.82 22.47 0.62
C VAL A 176 -20.77 22.20 1.81
N PRO A 177 -21.18 23.22 2.59
CA PRO A 177 -22.10 23.04 3.70
C PRO A 177 -23.39 22.32 3.29
N GLY A 178 -23.77 21.29 4.05
CA GLY A 178 -24.98 20.49 3.80
C GLY A 178 -24.86 19.46 2.67
N LYS A 179 -23.68 19.29 2.07
CA LYS A 179 -23.44 18.27 1.03
C LYS A 179 -22.71 17.05 1.58
N PHE A 180 -23.08 15.89 1.03
CA PHE A 180 -22.64 14.58 1.46
C PHE A 180 -22.10 13.80 0.26
N TYR A 181 -20.86 13.37 0.36
CA TYR A 181 -20.06 12.73 -0.68
C TYR A 181 -19.95 11.21 -0.47
N TYR A 182 -21.01 10.59 0.05
CA TYR A 182 -21.13 9.13 0.15
C TYR A 182 -21.22 8.48 -1.24
N GLY A 183 -20.95 7.18 -1.29
CA GLY A 183 -20.88 6.34 -2.47
C GLY A 183 -22.10 6.45 -3.38
N ARG A 184 -21.85 6.72 -4.67
CA ARG A 184 -22.87 6.70 -5.72
C ARG A 184 -22.34 6.16 -7.04
N GLY A 185 -23.23 5.52 -7.80
CA GLY A 185 -22.98 5.03 -9.15
C GLY A 185 -22.40 3.62 -9.23
N PRO A 186 -22.03 3.16 -10.43
CA PRO A 186 -21.57 1.78 -10.66
C PRO A 186 -20.29 1.41 -9.91
N ILE A 187 -19.34 2.34 -9.80
CA ILE A 187 -18.24 2.28 -8.84
C ILE A 187 -18.57 3.37 -7.82
N GLN A 188 -18.73 3.01 -6.54
CA GLN A 188 -19.27 3.89 -5.51
C GLN A 188 -18.36 5.11 -5.27
N LEU A 189 -18.57 6.18 -6.05
CA LEU A 189 -17.77 7.39 -6.01
C LEU A 189 -17.94 8.05 -4.63
N THR A 190 -16.87 8.09 -3.84
CA THR A 190 -16.92 8.54 -2.45
C THR A 190 -15.85 9.61 -2.20
N GLY A 191 -16.16 10.64 -1.42
CA GLY A 191 -15.23 11.69 -1.04
C GLY A 191 -15.30 12.97 -1.89
N ASN A 192 -15.25 14.14 -1.24
CA ASN A 192 -15.28 15.46 -1.90
C ASN A 192 -14.24 15.62 -3.02
N ARG A 193 -13.03 15.09 -2.84
CA ARG A 193 -11.98 15.08 -3.88
C ARG A 193 -12.42 14.36 -5.14
N ASN A 194 -12.97 13.15 -4.99
CA ASN A 194 -13.41 12.34 -6.12
C ASN A 194 -14.58 12.97 -6.84
N TYR A 195 -15.56 13.50 -6.11
CA TYR A 195 -16.68 14.24 -6.70
C TYR A 195 -16.22 15.49 -7.47
N GLY A 196 -15.31 16.27 -6.89
CA GLY A 196 -14.79 17.47 -7.54
C GLY A 196 -13.93 17.15 -8.77
N ALA A 197 -13.04 16.16 -8.68
CA ALA A 197 -12.18 15.74 -9.79
C ALA A 197 -12.99 15.13 -10.94
N ALA A 198 -13.93 14.24 -10.64
CA ALA A 198 -14.87 13.68 -11.61
C ALA A 198 -15.72 14.79 -12.26
N GLY A 199 -16.22 15.72 -11.45
CA GLY A 199 -16.99 16.88 -11.89
C GLY A 199 -16.26 17.72 -12.92
N ARG A 200 -14.99 18.06 -12.64
CA ARG A 200 -14.12 18.79 -13.59
C ARG A 200 -13.88 18.01 -14.88
N SER A 201 -13.69 16.70 -14.81
CA SER A 201 -13.40 15.87 -15.99
C SER A 201 -14.63 15.59 -16.87
N ILE A 202 -15.81 15.44 -16.25
CA ILE A 202 -17.05 15.02 -16.93
C ILE A 202 -17.95 16.22 -17.24
N ASN A 203 -17.60 17.40 -16.73
CA ASN A 203 -18.35 18.66 -16.84
C ASN A 203 -19.68 18.64 -16.09
N PHE A 204 -19.63 18.34 -14.79
CA PHE A 204 -20.74 18.55 -13.85
C PHE A 204 -20.23 19.16 -12.53
N ASP A 205 -21.11 19.84 -11.79
CA ASP A 205 -20.75 20.41 -10.49
C ASP A 205 -20.88 19.37 -9.36
N GLY A 206 -19.84 18.55 -9.21
CA GLY A 206 -19.84 17.46 -8.22
C GLY A 206 -19.73 17.92 -6.77
N LEU A 207 -19.22 19.13 -6.50
CA LEU A 207 -19.10 19.65 -5.14
C LEU A 207 -20.43 20.20 -4.63
N ASN A 208 -21.13 20.99 -5.44
CA ASN A 208 -22.42 21.54 -5.05
C ASN A 208 -23.58 20.59 -5.36
N ASN A 209 -23.44 19.64 -6.27
CA ASN A 209 -24.53 18.72 -6.66
C ASN A 209 -24.07 17.25 -6.74
N PRO A 210 -23.46 16.69 -5.68
CA PRO A 210 -23.01 15.28 -5.67
C PRO A 210 -24.13 14.28 -5.97
N GLU A 211 -25.38 14.61 -5.63
CA GLU A 211 -26.55 13.77 -5.89
C GLU A 211 -26.85 13.57 -7.38
N ILE A 212 -26.25 14.34 -8.29
CA ILE A 212 -26.44 14.15 -9.74
C ILE A 212 -25.98 12.75 -10.20
N VAL A 213 -24.95 12.19 -9.54
CA VAL A 213 -24.43 10.83 -9.83
C VAL A 213 -25.49 9.75 -9.59
N ALA A 214 -26.49 10.03 -8.74
CA ALA A 214 -27.62 9.13 -8.47
C ALA A 214 -28.91 9.51 -9.19
N ARG A 215 -28.97 10.68 -9.85
CA ARG A 215 -30.17 11.17 -10.56
C ARG A 215 -30.04 11.07 -12.07
N ASP A 216 -28.84 11.21 -12.60
CA ASP A 216 -28.53 11.13 -14.02
C ASP A 216 -27.72 9.86 -14.30
N ASN A 217 -28.35 8.92 -15.00
CA ASN A 217 -27.74 7.62 -15.29
C ASN A 217 -26.53 7.70 -16.23
N LEU A 218 -26.47 8.71 -17.10
CA LEU A 218 -25.33 8.94 -17.99
C LEU A 218 -24.15 9.47 -17.19
N VAL A 219 -24.38 10.46 -16.31
CA VAL A 219 -23.33 10.95 -15.39
C VAL A 219 -22.85 9.82 -14.50
N SER A 220 -23.76 8.99 -13.99
CA SER A 220 -23.44 7.82 -13.17
C SER A 220 -22.47 6.84 -13.83
N PHE A 221 -22.72 6.44 -15.09
CA PHE A 221 -21.77 5.59 -15.81
C PHE A 221 -20.47 6.33 -16.18
N LYS A 222 -20.56 7.62 -16.50
CA LYS A 222 -19.36 8.41 -16.81
C LYS A 222 -18.43 8.55 -15.62
N THR A 223 -18.93 8.65 -14.38
CA THR A 223 -18.06 8.71 -13.18
C THR A 223 -17.35 7.37 -12.95
N ALA A 224 -18.03 6.24 -13.14
CA ALA A 224 -17.40 4.92 -13.03
C ALA A 224 -16.32 4.71 -14.10
N LEU A 225 -16.61 5.04 -15.36
CA LEU A 225 -15.63 4.95 -16.45
C LEU A 225 -14.46 5.94 -16.24
N TRP A 226 -14.72 7.17 -15.80
CA TRP A 226 -13.65 8.11 -15.44
C TRP A 226 -12.74 7.53 -14.37
N PHE A 227 -13.33 7.06 -13.26
CA PHE A 227 -12.56 6.52 -12.14
C PHE A 227 -11.72 5.32 -12.60
N TRP A 228 -12.31 4.41 -13.37
CA TRP A 228 -11.61 3.27 -13.93
C TRP A 228 -10.42 3.72 -14.79
N MET A 229 -10.65 4.61 -15.75
CA MET A 229 -9.63 5.03 -16.71
C MET A 229 -8.48 5.79 -16.05
N VAL A 230 -8.76 6.59 -15.02
CA VAL A 230 -7.76 7.38 -14.30
C VAL A 230 -7.02 6.56 -13.26
N ASN A 231 -7.74 5.78 -12.44
CA ASN A 231 -7.17 5.19 -11.22
C ASN A 231 -6.88 3.69 -11.32
N VAL A 232 -7.60 2.96 -12.18
CA VAL A 232 -7.57 1.49 -12.23
C VAL A 232 -6.86 0.95 -13.47
N ARG A 233 -7.18 1.50 -14.66
CA ARG A 233 -6.59 1.07 -15.94
C ARG A 233 -5.06 0.99 -15.94
N PRO A 234 -4.31 1.92 -15.29
CA PRO A 234 -2.84 1.83 -15.23
C PRO A 234 -2.31 0.55 -14.59
N VAL A 235 -3.09 -0.14 -13.76
CA VAL A 235 -2.67 -1.36 -13.05
C VAL A 235 -3.39 -2.63 -13.53
N VAL A 236 -4.23 -2.57 -14.57
CA VAL A 236 -4.98 -3.76 -15.05
C VAL A 236 -4.04 -4.89 -15.49
N ASN A 237 -2.86 -4.56 -16.03
CA ASN A 237 -1.85 -5.55 -16.43
C ASN A 237 -1.10 -6.19 -15.24
N GLN A 238 -1.33 -5.69 -14.02
CA GLN A 238 -0.78 -6.25 -12.78
C GLN A 238 -1.70 -7.33 -12.17
N GLY A 239 -2.84 -7.61 -12.82
CA GLY A 239 -3.79 -8.62 -12.40
C GLY A 239 -5.01 -8.04 -11.67
N PHE A 240 -6.03 -8.90 -11.48
CA PHE A 240 -7.32 -8.47 -10.91
C PHE A 240 -7.19 -7.94 -9.47
N GLY A 241 -6.28 -8.50 -8.66
CA GLY A 241 -6.02 -8.02 -7.29
C GLY A 241 -5.59 -6.55 -7.23
N ALA A 242 -4.73 -6.09 -8.16
CA ALA A 242 -4.33 -4.70 -8.23
C ALA A 242 -5.52 -3.76 -8.56
N THR A 243 -6.53 -4.25 -9.29
CA THR A 243 -7.75 -3.47 -9.55
C THR A 243 -8.63 -3.33 -8.31
N ILE A 244 -8.72 -4.38 -7.47
CA ILE A 244 -9.38 -4.33 -6.15
C ILE A 244 -8.72 -3.27 -5.27
N GLN A 245 -7.38 -3.28 -5.20
CA GLN A 245 -6.64 -2.32 -4.40
C GLN A 245 -6.92 -0.85 -4.78
N ARG A 246 -7.10 -0.57 -6.08
CA ARG A 246 -7.40 0.79 -6.56
C ARG A 246 -8.82 1.25 -6.33
N ILE A 247 -9.76 0.33 -6.15
CA ILE A 247 -11.17 0.65 -5.91
C ILE A 247 -11.44 0.66 -4.41
N ASN A 248 -11.16 -0.44 -3.73
CA ASN A 248 -11.50 -0.65 -2.32
C ASN A 248 -10.35 -1.20 -1.47
N GLY A 249 -9.07 -1.04 -1.85
CA GLY A 249 -7.93 -1.68 -1.15
C GLY A 249 -7.86 -1.46 0.36
N ALA A 250 -8.34 -0.31 0.86
CA ALA A 250 -8.41 -0.04 2.29
C ALA A 250 -9.51 -0.84 3.03
N LEU A 251 -10.58 -1.23 2.33
CA LEU A 251 -11.77 -1.93 2.83
C LEU A 251 -11.77 -3.44 2.51
N GLU A 252 -11.15 -3.87 1.41
CA GLU A 252 -11.24 -5.25 0.88
C GLU A 252 -9.91 -6.03 0.87
N CYS A 253 -8.80 -5.38 1.20
CA CYS A 253 -7.48 -6.03 1.34
C CYS A 253 -6.85 -5.60 2.68
N GLY A 254 -7.63 -5.72 3.76
CA GLY A 254 -7.22 -5.23 5.06
C GLY A 254 -6.14 -6.09 5.69
N VAL A 255 -5.35 -5.51 6.59
CA VAL A 255 -4.42 -6.27 7.45
C VAL A 255 -5.15 -7.40 8.20
N SER A 256 -6.44 -7.23 8.50
CA SER A 256 -7.29 -8.26 9.10
C SER A 256 -7.46 -9.52 8.24
N ASP A 257 -7.43 -9.40 6.92
CA ASP A 257 -7.64 -10.50 5.99
C ASP A 257 -6.36 -11.33 5.81
N ILE A 258 -5.21 -10.66 5.88
CA ILE A 258 -3.88 -11.30 5.85
C ILE A 258 -3.56 -11.90 7.22
N VAL A 259 -3.69 -11.11 8.28
CA VAL A 259 -3.50 -11.56 9.67
C VAL A 259 -4.79 -12.22 10.14
N THR A 260 -5.04 -13.44 9.69
CA THR A 260 -6.18 -14.24 10.12
C THR A 260 -6.03 -14.69 11.58
N PRO A 261 -7.11 -15.12 12.27
CA PRO A 261 -6.99 -15.78 13.56
C PRO A 261 -6.04 -16.99 13.53
N ALA A 262 -6.05 -17.77 12.44
CA ALA A 262 -5.18 -18.92 12.29
C ALA A 262 -3.70 -18.53 12.21
N PHE A 263 -3.37 -17.50 11.42
CA PHE A 263 -1.99 -16.99 11.32
C PHE A 263 -1.49 -16.45 12.66
N PHE A 264 -2.25 -15.55 13.30
CA PHE A 264 -1.82 -14.95 14.56
C PHE A 264 -1.69 -16.00 15.68
N ASN A 265 -2.68 -16.88 15.83
CA ASN A 265 -2.65 -17.93 16.85
C ASN A 265 -1.56 -18.97 16.55
N GLY A 266 -1.24 -19.23 15.27
CA GLY A 266 -0.14 -20.11 14.88
C GLY A 266 1.23 -19.64 15.38
N ILE A 267 1.42 -18.34 15.57
CA ILE A 267 2.61 -17.76 16.21
C ILE A 267 2.45 -17.82 17.73
N HIS A 268 1.37 -17.24 18.25
CA HIS A 268 1.14 -17.06 19.68
C HIS A 268 1.04 -18.38 20.47
N ASP A 269 0.53 -19.45 19.86
CA ASP A 269 0.34 -20.74 20.51
C ASP A 269 1.63 -21.54 20.70
N GLN A 270 2.74 -21.09 20.09
CA GLN A 270 4.07 -21.66 20.30
C GLN A 270 4.68 -21.26 21.65
N ALA A 271 4.26 -20.13 22.23
CA ALA A 271 4.69 -19.71 23.56
C ALA A 271 4.00 -20.55 24.66
N ASP A 272 4.75 -20.84 25.73
CA ASP A 272 4.23 -21.54 26.91
C ASP A 272 3.07 -20.75 27.55
N ASN A 273 2.10 -21.47 28.11
CA ASN A 273 0.96 -20.86 28.79
C ASN A 273 1.35 -20.05 30.04
N THR A 274 2.55 -20.23 30.58
CA THR A 274 3.07 -19.43 31.70
C THR A 274 3.74 -18.13 31.28
N CYS A 275 3.92 -17.88 29.98
CA CYS A 275 4.54 -16.66 29.48
C CYS A 275 3.70 -15.42 29.84
N GLU A 276 4.37 -14.32 30.22
CA GLU A 276 3.68 -13.06 30.57
C GLU A 276 2.87 -12.49 29.42
N GLY A 277 3.33 -12.66 28.17
CA GLY A 277 2.65 -12.16 26.98
C GLY A 277 1.40 -12.93 26.58
N LYS A 278 1.15 -14.12 27.16
CA LYS A 278 0.11 -15.06 26.71
C LYS A 278 -1.32 -14.51 26.81
N SER A 279 -1.59 -13.68 27.81
CA SER A 279 -2.89 -13.01 27.99
C SER A 279 -2.88 -11.54 27.55
N PHE A 280 -1.71 -11.03 27.17
CA PHE A 280 -1.48 -9.63 26.85
C PHE A 280 -1.58 -9.38 25.34
N TYR A 281 -0.93 -10.23 24.53
CA TYR A 281 -0.96 -10.11 23.07
C TYR A 281 -2.12 -10.89 22.47
N SER A 282 -2.96 -10.21 21.71
CA SER A 282 -4.02 -10.86 20.94
C SER A 282 -4.18 -10.19 19.58
N ARG A 283 -4.72 -10.97 18.62
CA ARG A 283 -5.07 -10.44 17.29
C ARG A 283 -5.97 -9.23 17.37
N GLY A 284 -6.95 -9.22 18.27
CA GLY A 284 -7.88 -8.10 18.43
C GLY A 284 -7.18 -6.82 18.85
N VAL A 285 -6.23 -6.92 19.80
CA VAL A 285 -5.41 -5.78 20.23
C VAL A 285 -4.51 -5.29 19.08
N PHE A 286 -3.86 -6.21 18.37
CA PHE A 286 -3.04 -5.86 17.21
C PHE A 286 -3.86 -5.08 16.16
N LEU A 287 -5.04 -5.58 15.79
CA LEU A 287 -5.89 -4.89 14.82
C LEU A 287 -6.37 -3.51 15.32
N GLY A 288 -6.72 -3.40 16.60
CA GLY A 288 -7.06 -2.11 17.20
C GLY A 288 -5.89 -1.11 17.21
N ALA A 289 -4.64 -1.58 17.24
CA ALA A 289 -3.47 -0.73 17.07
C ALA A 289 -3.25 -0.34 15.60
N VAL A 290 -3.46 -1.26 14.66
CA VAL A 290 -3.34 -1.05 13.20
C VAL A 290 -4.28 0.05 12.70
N ASP A 291 -5.44 0.25 13.33
CA ASP A 291 -6.36 1.37 12.99
C ASP A 291 -5.71 2.76 13.06
N SER A 292 -4.62 2.90 13.84
CA SER A 292 -3.85 4.14 13.94
C SER A 292 -2.73 4.27 12.89
N TYR A 293 -2.46 3.21 12.11
CA TYR A 293 -1.39 3.14 11.13
C TYR A 293 -1.92 2.69 9.76
N PRO A 294 -2.67 3.56 9.05
CA PRO A 294 -3.39 3.18 7.84
C PRO A 294 -2.48 2.81 6.65
N LEU A 295 -1.16 3.01 6.75
CA LEU A 295 -0.21 2.63 5.69
C LEU A 295 0.52 1.30 5.98
N PHE A 296 0.36 0.71 7.17
CA PHE A 296 0.96 -0.58 7.49
C PHE A 296 0.26 -1.72 6.75
N GLY A 297 1.04 -2.64 6.16
CA GLY A 297 0.53 -3.79 5.40
C GLY A 297 -0.17 -3.37 4.11
N ARG A 298 0.15 -2.19 3.59
CA ARG A 298 -0.51 -1.59 2.40
C ARG A 298 0.52 -0.98 1.44
N ILE A 299 1.75 -1.47 1.47
CA ILE A 299 2.78 -1.09 0.50
C ILE A 299 2.61 -1.91 -0.78
N GLY A 300 2.78 -1.25 -1.94
CA GLY A 300 2.86 -1.93 -3.23
C GLY A 300 1.66 -2.82 -3.57
N SER A 301 1.96 -4.05 -3.97
CA SER A 301 1.03 -5.11 -4.35
C SER A 301 0.52 -5.92 -3.14
N ASP A 302 -0.42 -6.84 -3.36
CA ASP A 302 -0.89 -7.78 -2.32
C ASP A 302 0.25 -8.64 -1.75
N ASP A 303 1.17 -9.04 -2.62
CA ASP A 303 2.36 -9.78 -2.21
C ASP A 303 3.32 -8.90 -1.39
N ASP A 304 3.43 -7.60 -1.72
CA ASP A 304 4.22 -6.66 -0.92
C ASP A 304 3.59 -6.44 0.47
N SER A 305 2.26 -6.31 0.56
CA SER A 305 1.53 -6.29 1.83
C SER A 305 1.77 -7.53 2.67
N LYS A 306 1.70 -8.72 2.07
CA LYS A 306 1.97 -9.99 2.77
C LYS A 306 3.42 -10.07 3.23
N ARG A 307 4.39 -9.66 2.41
CA ARG A 307 5.81 -9.58 2.79
C ARG A 307 6.04 -8.60 3.93
N GLU A 308 5.43 -7.42 3.91
CA GLU A 308 5.53 -6.46 5.01
C GLU A 308 5.00 -7.05 6.33
N ILE A 309 3.82 -7.67 6.28
CA ILE A 309 3.21 -8.31 7.45
C ILE A 309 4.06 -9.48 7.94
N ALA A 310 4.53 -10.36 7.05
CA ALA A 310 5.43 -11.46 7.38
C ALA A 310 6.72 -10.95 8.03
N ALA A 311 7.32 -9.89 7.48
CA ALA A 311 8.55 -9.30 8.01
C ALA A 311 8.33 -8.71 9.41
N PHE A 312 7.25 -7.94 9.61
CA PHE A 312 6.89 -7.40 10.92
C PHE A 312 6.74 -8.52 11.95
N PHE A 313 5.95 -9.55 11.66
CA PHE A 313 5.74 -10.66 12.58
C PHE A 313 7.00 -11.50 12.80
N ALA A 314 7.87 -11.66 11.80
CA ALA A 314 9.14 -12.38 11.95
C ALA A 314 10.06 -11.70 12.97
N HIS A 315 10.17 -10.36 12.90
CA HIS A 315 10.90 -9.59 13.89
C HIS A 315 10.25 -9.69 15.27
N VAL A 316 8.92 -9.50 15.35
CA VAL A 316 8.19 -9.62 16.61
C VAL A 316 8.38 -10.98 17.26
N THR A 317 8.30 -12.06 16.50
CA THR A 317 8.54 -13.42 16.98
C THR A 317 9.93 -13.56 17.57
N HIS A 318 10.94 -13.03 16.88
CA HIS A 318 12.31 -13.05 17.36
C HIS A 318 12.45 -12.27 18.68
N GLU A 319 11.96 -11.03 18.74
CA GLU A 319 12.17 -10.16 19.91
C GLU A 319 11.42 -10.65 21.16
N THR A 320 10.25 -11.25 20.96
CA THR A 320 9.36 -11.64 22.07
C THR A 320 9.41 -13.13 22.40
N GLY A 321 10.11 -13.93 21.59
CA GLY A 321 10.04 -15.39 21.68
C GLY A 321 8.61 -15.90 21.46
N HIS A 322 8.02 -15.61 20.30
CA HIS A 322 6.64 -15.98 19.94
C HIS A 322 5.57 -15.37 20.85
N PHE A 323 5.68 -14.07 21.16
CA PHE A 323 4.82 -13.34 22.10
C PHE A 323 4.93 -13.83 23.55
N CYS A 324 6.03 -14.50 23.94
CA CYS A 324 6.20 -14.93 25.33
C CYS A 324 6.54 -13.75 26.27
N TYR A 325 7.42 -12.86 25.82
CA TYR A 325 7.95 -11.76 26.63
C TYR A 325 7.33 -10.42 26.23
N ILE A 326 6.89 -9.67 27.23
CA ILE A 326 6.50 -8.25 27.14
C ILE A 326 7.71 -7.39 27.45
N ASN A 327 8.46 -7.75 28.48
CA ASN A 327 9.64 -7.03 28.97
C ASN A 327 10.93 -7.76 28.58
N GLU A 328 11.99 -7.00 28.34
CA GLU A 328 13.33 -7.55 28.20
C GLU A 328 13.69 -8.38 29.45
N ILE A 329 14.26 -9.57 29.26
CA ILE A 329 14.75 -10.37 30.38
C ILE A 329 15.87 -9.60 31.11
N ASN A 330 15.68 -9.46 32.43
CA ASN A 330 16.53 -8.63 33.30
C ASN A 330 16.54 -7.13 32.92
N GLY A 331 15.56 -6.65 32.14
CA GLY A 331 15.47 -5.26 31.70
C GLY A 331 15.50 -4.27 32.86
N ALA A 332 14.80 -4.55 33.95
CA ALA A 332 14.79 -3.70 35.15
C ALA A 332 16.17 -3.50 35.83
N SER A 333 17.19 -4.29 35.46
CA SER A 333 18.58 -4.08 35.91
C SER A 333 19.38 -3.11 35.02
N LYS A 334 18.78 -2.61 33.94
CA LYS A 334 19.38 -1.75 32.93
C LYS A 334 18.47 -0.53 32.71
N ASP A 335 19.02 0.67 32.81
CA ASP A 335 18.25 1.90 32.67
C ASP A 335 18.01 2.31 31.21
N TYR A 336 18.90 1.93 30.27
CA TYR A 336 18.86 2.32 28.86
C TYR A 336 18.66 3.83 28.69
N CYS A 337 19.40 4.61 29.47
CA CYS A 337 19.36 6.06 29.42
C CYS A 337 20.59 6.61 28.68
N ASP A 338 20.37 7.37 27.61
CA ASP A 338 21.39 8.28 27.09
C ASP A 338 21.23 9.65 27.74
N GLU A 339 22.03 9.88 28.79
CA GLU A 339 22.08 11.14 29.55
C GLU A 339 22.52 12.34 28.71
N THR A 340 23.12 12.11 27.53
CA THR A 340 23.52 13.19 26.63
C THR A 340 22.37 13.72 25.80
N ASN A 341 21.24 13.01 25.75
CA ASN A 341 20.07 13.41 24.98
C ASN A 341 19.22 14.45 25.71
N THR A 342 19.45 15.72 25.42
CA THR A 342 18.70 16.83 26.05
C THR A 342 17.29 17.03 25.50
N GLN A 343 16.97 16.46 24.34
CA GLN A 343 15.63 16.57 23.74
C GLN A 343 14.63 15.63 24.42
N TYR A 344 15.10 14.45 24.83
CA TYR A 344 14.33 13.43 25.55
C TYR A 344 15.07 13.05 26.82
N PRO A 345 15.13 13.94 27.83
CA PRO A 345 15.90 13.73 29.04
C PRO A 345 15.36 12.54 29.83
N CYS A 346 16.28 11.79 30.45
CA CYS A 346 15.91 10.65 31.28
C CYS A 346 15.25 11.09 32.59
N ASN A 347 14.25 10.34 33.02
CA ASN A 347 13.74 10.40 34.37
C ASN A 347 14.58 9.46 35.25
N PRO A 348 15.22 9.94 36.33
CA PRO A 348 16.14 9.14 37.15
C PRO A 348 15.45 8.00 37.93
N ASN A 349 14.12 7.95 37.95
CA ASN A 349 13.36 6.88 38.60
C ASN A 349 12.83 5.83 37.61
N GLU A 350 13.07 6.01 36.31
CA GLU A 350 12.51 5.17 35.26
C GLU A 350 13.61 4.42 34.49
N GLY A 351 13.24 3.27 33.91
CA GLY A 351 14.11 2.50 33.01
C GLY A 351 13.48 2.34 31.63
N TYR A 352 14.27 2.55 30.58
CA TYR A 352 13.88 2.50 29.17
C TYR A 352 14.32 1.20 28.48
N TYR A 353 14.39 0.09 29.21
CA TYR A 353 14.66 -1.24 28.67
C TYR A 353 13.55 -1.71 27.72
N GLY A 354 13.86 -2.75 26.94
CA GLY A 354 12.97 -3.29 25.92
C GLY A 354 11.58 -3.63 26.44
N ARG A 355 10.55 -3.02 25.83
CA ARG A 355 9.15 -3.42 26.05
C ARG A 355 8.38 -3.55 24.73
N GLY A 356 7.43 -4.47 24.70
CA GLY A 356 6.51 -4.61 23.58
C GLY A 356 7.02 -5.47 22.42
N PRO A 357 6.26 -5.54 21.31
CA PRO A 357 6.51 -6.49 20.23
C PRO A 357 7.85 -6.32 19.50
N LEU A 358 8.36 -5.10 19.38
CA LEU A 358 9.69 -4.81 18.83
C LEU A 358 10.66 -4.29 19.91
N GLN A 359 10.36 -4.54 21.19
CA GLN A 359 11.20 -4.20 22.34
C GLN A 359 11.74 -2.76 22.29
N LEU A 360 10.82 -1.78 22.25
CA LEU A 360 11.16 -0.37 22.26
C LEU A 360 12.11 -0.09 23.43
N SER A 361 13.26 0.51 23.13
CA SER A 361 14.35 0.71 24.09
C SER A 361 14.93 2.12 23.94
N TRP A 362 15.51 2.67 25.01
CA TRP A 362 16.11 4.01 25.11
C TRP A 362 15.15 5.19 25.21
N ASN A 363 15.50 6.16 26.08
CA ASN A 363 14.78 7.43 26.30
C ASN A 363 14.46 8.16 24.99
N PHE A 364 15.41 8.19 24.04
CA PHE A 364 15.25 8.86 22.76
C PHE A 364 14.32 8.16 21.77
N ASN A 365 13.87 6.93 22.05
CA ASN A 365 12.80 6.27 21.30
C ASN A 365 11.47 6.36 22.05
N TYR A 366 11.49 6.17 23.38
CA TYR A 366 10.30 6.28 24.23
C TYR A 366 9.67 7.67 24.17
N GLY A 367 10.47 8.74 24.27
CA GLY A 367 9.99 10.12 24.21
C GLY A 367 9.21 10.46 22.92
N PRO A 368 9.79 10.27 21.71
CA PRO A 368 9.07 10.56 20.47
C PRO A 368 7.93 9.57 20.18
N ALA A 369 8.04 8.30 20.58
CA ALA A 369 6.92 7.36 20.49
C ALA A 369 5.73 7.83 21.35
N GLY A 370 6.00 8.24 22.59
CA GLY A 370 5.03 8.81 23.51
C GLY A 370 4.31 10.02 22.92
N ASN A 371 5.06 10.98 22.39
CA ASN A 371 4.50 12.16 21.72
C ASN A 371 3.62 11.82 20.51
N SER A 372 3.98 10.80 19.73
CA SER A 372 3.22 10.40 18.54
C SER A 372 1.95 9.62 18.88
N ILE A 373 1.99 8.80 19.93
CA ILE A 373 0.93 7.84 20.27
C ILE A 373 -0.04 8.44 21.31
N GLY A 374 0.43 9.39 22.12
CA GLY A 374 -0.35 10.03 23.18
C GLY A 374 -0.18 9.39 24.56
N PHE A 375 1.04 8.97 24.90
CA PHE A 375 1.39 8.52 26.27
C PHE A 375 2.69 9.19 26.75
N ASP A 376 2.92 9.23 28.07
CA ASP A 376 4.15 9.80 28.62
C ASP A 376 5.28 8.76 28.56
N GLY A 377 6.04 8.77 27.47
CA GLY A 377 7.15 7.84 27.28
C GLY A 377 8.34 8.06 28.22
N LEU A 378 8.51 9.25 28.79
CA LEU A 378 9.67 9.56 29.63
C LEU A 378 9.41 9.33 31.11
N ASN A 379 8.18 9.59 31.58
CA ASN A 379 7.81 9.43 33.00
C ASN A 379 6.87 8.25 33.26
N ALA A 380 6.39 7.56 32.22
CA ALA A 380 5.58 6.35 32.37
C ALA A 380 5.91 5.31 31.27
N PRO A 381 7.19 4.93 31.05
CA PRO A 381 7.58 3.95 30.03
C PRO A 381 6.92 2.57 30.22
N ASP A 382 6.57 2.21 31.46
CA ASP A 382 5.82 0.98 31.79
C ASP A 382 4.43 0.90 31.15
N THR A 383 3.90 2.03 30.63
CA THR A 383 2.67 2.02 29.83
C THR A 383 2.78 1.03 28.66
N VAL A 384 3.96 0.91 28.04
CA VAL A 384 4.21 -0.03 26.93
C VAL A 384 4.08 -1.50 27.34
N ALA A 385 4.28 -1.83 28.61
CA ALA A 385 4.15 -3.19 29.16
C ALA A 385 2.80 -3.44 29.86
N THR A 386 1.95 -2.43 30.03
CA THR A 386 0.69 -2.54 30.78
C THR A 386 -0.55 -2.25 29.94
N ASP A 387 -0.41 -1.45 28.87
CA ASP A 387 -1.46 -1.26 27.86
C ASP A 387 -1.08 -2.00 26.57
N PRO A 388 -1.78 -3.09 26.21
CA PRO A 388 -1.43 -3.91 25.07
C PRO A 388 -1.66 -3.20 23.72
N VAL A 389 -2.58 -2.23 23.65
CA VAL A 389 -2.80 -1.43 22.44
C VAL A 389 -1.64 -0.47 22.26
N ILE A 390 -1.22 0.24 23.32
CA ILE A 390 -0.03 1.11 23.27
C ILE A 390 1.21 0.26 22.93
N SER A 391 1.34 -0.93 23.50
CA SER A 391 2.42 -1.87 23.20
C SER A 391 2.56 -2.12 21.68
N PHE A 392 1.49 -2.55 21.00
CA PHE A 392 1.52 -2.69 19.55
C PHE A 392 1.71 -1.38 18.80
N LYS A 393 1.12 -0.27 19.27
CA LYS A 393 1.31 1.04 18.65
C LYS A 393 2.76 1.49 18.68
N THR A 394 3.55 1.14 19.71
CA THR A 394 4.99 1.46 19.73
C THR A 394 5.77 0.68 18.69
N ALA A 395 5.45 -0.61 18.50
CA ALA A 395 6.06 -1.43 17.47
C ALA A 395 5.71 -0.92 16.07
N LEU A 396 4.43 -0.60 15.82
CA LEU A 396 3.99 -0.03 14.54
C LEU A 396 4.58 1.37 14.31
N TRP A 397 4.69 2.22 15.34
CA TRP A 397 5.37 3.52 15.24
C TRP A 397 6.81 3.35 14.77
N TYR A 398 7.56 2.44 15.40
CA TYR A 398 8.95 2.19 15.04
C TYR A 398 9.05 1.64 13.62
N TRP A 399 8.22 0.64 13.30
CA TRP A 399 8.16 0.02 11.98
C TRP A 399 7.94 1.06 10.88
N MET A 400 6.87 1.85 10.99
CA MET A 400 6.49 2.83 9.99
C MET A 400 7.53 3.94 9.80
N ARG A 401 8.29 4.24 10.86
CA ARG A 401 9.29 5.33 10.85
C ARG A 401 10.66 4.88 10.34
N PHE A 402 11.09 3.68 10.68
CA PHE A 402 12.48 3.24 10.49
C PHE A 402 12.64 1.99 9.64
N VAL A 403 11.62 1.13 9.56
CA VAL A 403 11.72 -0.19 8.89
C VAL A 403 10.98 -0.22 7.55
N GLN A 404 9.72 0.23 7.51
CA GLN A 404 8.95 0.28 6.25
C GLN A 404 9.71 1.02 5.11
N PRO A 405 10.42 2.14 5.35
CA PRO A 405 11.12 2.87 4.28
C PRO A 405 12.24 2.09 3.58
N VAL A 406 12.70 0.97 4.14
CA VAL A 406 13.76 0.13 3.54
C VAL A 406 13.24 -1.22 3.05
N MET A 407 11.92 -1.45 3.09
CA MET A 407 11.30 -2.72 2.66
C MET A 407 11.60 -3.07 1.19
N ASP A 408 11.77 -2.06 0.33
CA ASP A 408 12.09 -2.22 -1.08
C ASP A 408 13.51 -2.77 -1.34
N GLN A 409 14.35 -2.82 -0.31
CA GLN A 409 15.71 -3.38 -0.37
C GLN A 409 15.77 -4.87 0.03
N GLY A 410 14.68 -5.42 0.57
CA GLY A 410 14.56 -6.81 1.03
C GLY A 410 14.65 -6.98 2.55
N PHE A 411 14.36 -8.19 3.04
CA PHE A 411 14.25 -8.48 4.48
C PHE A 411 15.57 -8.28 5.26
N GLY A 412 16.73 -8.46 4.63
CA GLY A 412 18.02 -8.14 5.23
C GLY A 412 18.16 -6.67 5.62
N ALA A 413 17.55 -5.76 4.84
CA ALA A 413 17.55 -4.34 5.17
C ALA A 413 16.66 -4.03 6.38
N THR A 414 15.59 -4.79 6.61
CA THR A 414 14.73 -4.63 7.80
C THR A 414 15.42 -5.11 9.07
N ILE A 415 16.19 -6.21 8.98
CA ILE A 415 17.09 -6.65 10.06
C ILE A 415 18.10 -5.55 10.38
N ARG A 416 18.72 -4.97 9.34
CA ARG A 416 19.69 -3.89 9.50
C ARG A 416 19.08 -2.64 10.16
N ALA A 417 17.85 -2.28 9.78
CA ALA A 417 17.14 -1.15 10.37
C ALA A 417 16.79 -1.35 11.85
N ILE A 418 16.55 -2.59 12.28
CA ILE A 418 16.21 -2.90 13.68
C ILE A 418 17.47 -3.06 14.53
N ASN A 419 18.46 -3.86 14.09
CA ASN A 419 19.62 -4.19 14.93
C ASN A 419 20.92 -4.40 14.14
N GLY A 420 21.09 -3.68 13.03
CA GLY A 420 22.17 -3.95 12.08
C GLY A 420 23.58 -3.83 12.63
N ALA A 421 23.80 -2.96 13.63
CA ALA A 421 25.12 -2.79 14.24
C ALA A 421 25.57 -4.02 15.06
N LEU A 422 24.64 -4.86 15.51
CA LEU A 422 24.93 -6.05 16.31
C LEU A 422 24.80 -7.35 15.53
N GLU A 423 23.88 -7.41 14.56
CA GLU A 423 23.53 -8.67 13.89
C GLU A 423 24.15 -8.83 12.50
N CYS A 424 24.18 -7.77 11.69
CA CYS A 424 24.61 -7.85 10.30
C CYS A 424 26.15 -7.89 10.14
N ASP A 425 26.60 -8.12 8.91
CA ASP A 425 28.01 -8.09 8.49
C ASP A 425 28.91 -9.07 9.29
N GLY A 426 28.34 -10.22 9.68
CA GLY A 426 29.02 -11.23 10.49
C GLY A 426 28.98 -10.97 12.00
N GLY A 427 28.19 -9.99 12.46
CA GLY A 427 28.02 -9.69 13.88
C GLY A 427 27.37 -10.83 14.65
N ASN A 428 26.25 -11.35 14.15
CA ASN A 428 25.56 -12.50 14.73
C ASN A 428 24.71 -13.26 13.69
N ASP A 429 25.36 -14.09 12.88
CA ASP A 429 24.70 -14.88 11.84
C ASP A 429 23.56 -15.78 12.39
N SER A 430 23.66 -16.21 13.65
CA SER A 430 22.61 -17.05 14.26
C SER A 430 21.30 -16.30 14.46
N THR A 431 21.34 -15.01 14.82
CA THR A 431 20.10 -14.22 15.01
C THR A 431 19.53 -13.78 13.67
N VAL A 432 20.38 -13.41 12.71
CA VAL A 432 19.99 -13.14 11.32
C VAL A 432 19.25 -14.34 10.75
N ASN A 433 19.85 -15.54 10.82
CA ASN A 433 19.24 -16.76 10.29
C ASN A 433 17.91 -17.10 10.98
N ALA A 434 17.81 -16.92 12.31
CA ALA A 434 16.55 -17.15 13.01
C ALA A 434 15.42 -16.21 12.53
N ARG A 435 15.72 -14.93 12.30
CA ARG A 435 14.75 -13.97 11.73
C ARG A 435 14.33 -14.36 10.32
N VAL A 436 15.29 -14.77 9.49
CA VAL A 436 15.03 -15.24 8.11
C VAL A 436 14.17 -16.50 8.09
N GLU A 437 14.40 -17.43 9.01
CA GLU A 437 13.58 -18.64 9.16
C GLU A 437 12.11 -18.28 9.46
N TYR A 438 11.85 -17.41 10.45
CA TYR A 438 10.50 -16.95 10.75
C TYR A 438 9.85 -16.22 9.58
N TYR A 439 10.59 -15.33 8.91
CA TYR A 439 10.09 -14.60 7.74
C TYR A 439 9.69 -15.55 6.61
N THR A 440 10.56 -16.51 6.30
CA THR A 440 10.29 -17.51 5.25
C THR A 440 9.10 -18.39 5.62
N GLU A 441 8.99 -18.80 6.88
CA GLU A 441 7.83 -19.56 7.37
C GLU A 441 6.54 -18.75 7.20
N TYR A 442 6.53 -17.48 7.59
CA TYR A 442 5.34 -16.63 7.51
C TYR A 442 4.97 -16.29 6.07
N CYS A 443 5.94 -16.03 5.20
CA CYS A 443 5.71 -15.92 3.76
C CYS A 443 5.05 -17.18 3.19
N ASN A 444 5.51 -18.37 3.58
CA ASN A 444 4.90 -19.63 3.18
C ASN A 444 3.45 -19.77 3.68
N GLN A 445 3.18 -19.42 4.94
CA GLN A 445 1.83 -19.45 5.50
C GLN A 445 0.89 -18.47 4.80
N LEU A 446 1.40 -17.31 4.38
CA LEU A 446 0.65 -16.29 3.65
C LEU A 446 0.59 -16.55 2.13
N GLY A 447 1.28 -17.58 1.64
CA GLY A 447 1.30 -17.96 0.23
C GLY A 447 1.99 -16.92 -0.67
N VAL A 448 3.09 -16.32 -0.19
CA VAL A 448 3.87 -15.32 -0.93
C VAL A 448 5.34 -15.71 -1.01
N ASP A 449 5.99 -15.38 -2.13
CA ASP A 449 7.44 -15.52 -2.26
C ASP A 449 8.17 -14.52 -1.35
N PRO A 450 9.19 -14.96 -0.57
CA PRO A 450 9.90 -14.09 0.37
C PRO A 450 10.74 -13.01 -0.31
N GLY A 451 11.03 -13.13 -1.61
CA GLY A 451 11.89 -12.25 -2.36
C GLY A 451 13.37 -12.51 -2.11
N ASP A 452 14.20 -11.63 -2.68
CA ASP A 452 15.66 -11.69 -2.56
C ASP A 452 16.16 -10.88 -1.34
N ASN A 453 17.48 -10.86 -1.13
CA ASN A 453 18.17 -10.08 -0.09
C ASN A 453 17.65 -10.36 1.33
N LEU A 454 17.48 -11.64 1.67
CA LEU A 454 16.92 -12.04 2.98
C LEU A 454 17.88 -11.80 4.14
N THR A 455 19.18 -11.87 3.89
CA THR A 455 20.22 -11.73 4.91
C THR A 455 20.88 -10.37 4.87
N CYS A 456 21.45 -9.99 6.01
CA CYS A 456 22.50 -8.99 6.15
C CYS A 456 23.63 -9.64 6.97
#